data_AF-A0A327KX20-F1
#
_entry.id   AF-A0A327KX20-F1
#
_cell.length_a   1.000
_cell.length_b   1.000
_cell.length_c   1.000
_cell.angle_alpha   90.00
_cell.angle_beta   90.00
_cell.angle_gamma   90.00
#
_symmetry.space_group_name_H-M   'P 1'
#
loop_
_entity.id
_entity.type
_entity.pdbx_description
1 polymer ?
#
loop_
_entity_poly.entity_id
_entity_poly.type
_entity_poly.pdbx_seq_one_letter_code
_entity_poly.pdbx_strand_id
1 'polypeptide(L)'
;MGTRDETIYSVIVKFADDGSLAQCAAIRHEGKLWLVPDWIDDPAAPLMRPERIVCIDGLPLKPGGTLGERTFDWILRPEIPKALLTGPIPDAPGPLVVIARPDLAFPRS
;
A
#
# COMPACT_ATOMS: atom_id res chain seq x y z
N MET A 1 19.20 16.26 -8.35
CA MET A 1 18.23 15.31 -8.91
C MET A 1 17.95 14.31 -7.80
N GLY A 2 16.84 14.44 -7.10
CA GLY A 2 16.62 13.70 -5.85
C GLY A 2 15.23 13.99 -5.32
N THR A 3 14.22 13.67 -6.11
CA THR A 3 12.86 13.58 -5.63
C THR A 3 12.78 12.32 -4.77
N ARG A 4 13.13 12.50 -3.50
CA ARG A 4 12.78 11.59 -2.41
C ARG A 4 11.27 11.73 -2.19
N ASP A 5 10.48 11.09 -3.05
CA ASP A 5 9.05 10.91 -2.83
C ASP A 5 8.85 9.86 -1.72
N GLU A 6 9.39 10.14 -0.52
CA GLU A 6 9.24 9.34 0.71
C GLU A 6 7.91 9.68 1.39
N THR A 7 6.87 9.98 0.61
CA THR A 7 5.55 10.31 1.15
C THR A 7 4.75 9.03 1.31
N ILE A 8 4.49 8.67 2.57
CA ILE A 8 3.56 7.62 2.93
C ILE A 8 2.17 8.25 3.01
N TYR A 9 1.25 7.75 2.20
CA TYR A 9 -0.16 8.11 2.21
C TYR A 9 -0.95 7.05 2.99
N SER A 10 -2.03 7.46 3.63
CA SER A 10 -3.01 6.53 4.19
C SER A 10 -4.12 6.28 3.18
N VAL A 11 -4.33 5.02 2.79
CA VAL A 11 -5.36 4.61 1.84
C VAL A 11 -6.32 3.64 2.50
N ILE A 12 -7.62 3.95 2.43
CA ILE A 12 -8.67 3.02 2.81
C ILE A 12 -8.94 2.07 1.65
N VAL A 13 -8.82 0.78 1.91
CA VAL A 13 -9.15 -0.29 0.97
C VAL A 13 -10.37 -1.05 1.44
N LYS A 14 -11.21 -1.48 0.50
CA LYS A 14 -12.34 -2.36 0.78
C LYS A 14 -12.02 -3.77 0.31
N PHE A 15 -12.23 -4.77 1.16
CA PHE A 15 -12.01 -6.16 0.79
C PHE A 15 -13.21 -6.73 0.05
N ALA A 16 -12.98 -7.41 -1.08
CA ALA A 16 -14.03 -8.11 -1.82
C ALA A 16 -14.55 -9.35 -1.06
N ASP A 17 -13.70 -10.00 -0.24
CA ASP A 17 -14.06 -11.20 0.52
C ASP A 17 -15.22 -10.99 1.50
N ASP A 18 -15.14 -9.93 2.30
CA ASP A 18 -16.04 -9.69 3.45
C ASP A 18 -16.68 -8.30 3.43
N GLY A 19 -16.28 -7.42 2.49
CA GLY A 19 -16.72 -6.03 2.45
C GLY A 19 -16.09 -5.12 3.50
N SER A 20 -15.26 -5.68 4.40
CA SER A 20 -14.53 -4.96 5.45
C SER A 20 -13.58 -3.90 4.86
N LEU A 21 -13.47 -2.76 5.56
CA LEU A 21 -12.54 -1.67 5.23
C LEU A 21 -11.27 -1.82 6.07
N ALA A 22 -10.11 -1.68 5.43
CA ALA A 22 -8.82 -1.59 6.11
C ALA A 22 -8.09 -0.32 5.71
N GLN A 23 -7.35 0.25 6.66
CA GLN A 23 -6.41 1.31 6.39
C GLN A 23 -5.05 0.69 6.09
N CYS A 24 -4.51 0.99 4.92
CA CYS A 24 -3.18 0.57 4.50
C CYS A 24 -2.32 1.79 4.22
N ALA A 25 -1.03 1.69 4.52
CA ALA A 25 -0.06 2.65 4.05
C ALA A 25 0.07 2.51 2.54
N ALA A 26 0.44 3.59 1.86
CA ALA A 26 0.78 3.58 0.46
C ALA A 26 1.95 4.51 0.20
N ILE A 27 2.83 4.14 -0.71
CA ILE A 27 4.00 4.92 -1.09
C ILE A 27 3.88 5.31 -2.55
N ARG A 28 4.38 6.49 -2.89
CA ARG A 28 4.52 6.89 -4.28
C ARG A 28 5.91 6.50 -4.76
N HIS A 29 5.99 5.58 -5.70
CA HIS A 29 7.25 5.09 -6.25
C HIS A 29 7.17 5.03 -7.78
N GLU A 30 8.17 5.61 -8.45
CA GLU A 30 8.22 5.77 -9.91
C GLU A 30 6.95 6.42 -10.51
N GLY A 31 6.39 7.40 -9.81
CA GLY A 31 5.17 8.09 -10.22
C GLY A 31 3.87 7.30 -10.01
N LYS A 32 3.95 6.05 -9.56
CA LYS A 32 2.84 5.15 -9.28
C LYS A 32 2.56 5.05 -7.79
N LEU A 33 1.32 4.73 -7.43
CA LEU A 33 0.93 4.51 -6.03
C LEU A 33 0.92 3.02 -5.70
N TRP A 34 1.59 2.68 -4.60
CA TRP A 34 1.78 1.30 -4.15
C TRP A 34 1.32 1.15 -2.72
N LEU A 35 0.35 0.27 -2.47
CA LEU A 35 -0.07 -0.06 -1.10
C LEU A 35 0.99 -0.91 -0.42
N VAL A 36 1.30 -0.58 0.83
CA VAL A 36 2.17 -1.33 1.73
C VAL A 36 1.33 -1.87 2.88
N PRO A 37 0.89 -3.14 2.83
CA PRO A 37 0.17 -3.75 3.94
C PRO A 37 1.04 -3.96 5.17
N ASP A 38 2.31 -4.30 4.96
CA ASP A 38 3.23 -4.69 6.02
C ASP A 38 4.65 -4.19 5.75
N TRP A 39 5.40 -3.97 6.84
CA TRP A 39 6.74 -3.41 6.83
C TRP A 39 7.67 -4.36 7.59
N ILE A 40 8.70 -4.82 6.91
CA ILE A 40 9.83 -5.51 7.51
C ILE A 40 10.62 -4.48 8.33
N ASP A 41 10.38 -4.50 9.64
CA ASP A 41 11.20 -3.81 10.64
C ASP A 41 12.33 -4.75 11.05
N ASP A 42 13.52 -4.50 10.53
CA ASP A 42 14.73 -5.17 10.99
C ASP A 42 15.34 -4.29 12.10
N PRO A 43 15.34 -4.71 13.38
CA PRO A 43 15.83 -3.89 14.49
C PRO A 43 17.34 -3.59 14.38
N ALA A 44 18.06 -4.34 13.53
CA ALA A 44 19.48 -4.11 13.22
C ALA A 44 19.69 -3.11 12.05
N ALA A 45 18.65 -2.80 11.28
CA ALA A 45 18.73 -1.92 10.12
C ALA A 45 18.17 -0.52 10.44
N PRO A 46 18.86 0.57 10.04
CA PRO A 46 18.33 1.93 10.17
C PRO A 46 17.18 2.23 9.17
N LEU A 47 16.77 1.25 8.38
CA LEU A 47 15.85 1.38 7.25
C LEU A 47 14.75 0.33 7.36
N MET A 48 13.50 0.75 7.21
CA MET A 48 12.32 -0.10 7.09
C MET A 48 12.13 -0.47 5.61
N ARG A 49 11.74 -1.72 5.35
CA ARG A 49 11.46 -2.17 3.98
C ARG A 49 10.03 -2.69 3.92
N PRO A 50 9.22 -2.31 2.93
CA PRO A 50 7.90 -2.91 2.79
C PRO A 50 8.06 -4.42 2.53
N GLU A 51 7.34 -5.25 3.28
CA GLU A 51 7.37 -6.71 3.04
C GLU A 51 6.74 -7.03 1.68
N ARG A 52 5.76 -6.22 1.30
CA ARG A 52 4.98 -6.39 0.09
C ARG A 52 4.49 -5.03 -0.36
N ILE A 53 4.39 -4.87 -1.67
CA ILE A 53 3.73 -3.73 -2.28
C ILE A 53 2.71 -4.16 -3.32
N VAL A 54 1.58 -3.46 -3.38
CA VAL A 54 0.51 -3.69 -4.37
C VAL A 54 0.31 -2.43 -5.17
N CYS A 55 0.59 -2.49 -6.48
CA CYS A 55 0.34 -1.39 -7.39
C CYS A 55 -1.16 -1.19 -7.54
N ILE A 56 -1.61 0.00 -7.17
CA ILE A 56 -3.00 0.46 -7.38
C ILE A 56 -3.05 1.59 -8.40
N ASP A 57 -1.99 1.75 -9.18
CA ASP A 57 -1.92 2.70 -10.29
C ASP A 57 -3.02 2.40 -11.31
N GLY A 58 -3.66 3.46 -11.80
CA GLY A 58 -4.80 3.36 -12.71
C GLY A 58 -6.13 2.98 -12.05
N LEU A 59 -6.16 2.66 -10.75
CA LEU A 59 -7.43 2.46 -10.04
C LEU A 59 -8.07 3.79 -9.63
N PRO A 60 -9.41 3.90 -9.70
CA PRO A 60 -10.08 5.12 -9.29
C PRO A 60 -9.97 5.30 -7.77
N LEU A 61 -9.19 6.29 -7.37
CA LEU A 61 -9.05 6.74 -5.98
C LEU A 61 -10.01 7.91 -5.74
N LYS A 62 -10.67 7.91 -4.58
CA LYS A 62 -11.35 9.09 -4.07
C LYS A 62 -10.45 9.79 -3.05
N PRO A 63 -10.43 11.13 -3.03
CA PRO A 63 -9.79 11.86 -1.94
C PRO A 63 -10.42 11.42 -0.63
N GLY A 64 -9.55 11.09 0.30
CA GLY A 64 -9.88 10.73 1.66
C GLY A 64 -10.17 11.97 2.50
N GLY A 65 -10.50 11.73 3.76
CA GLY A 65 -10.76 12.77 4.72
C GLY A 65 -10.52 12.25 6.12
N THR A 66 -11.25 12.81 7.07
CA THR A 66 -11.16 12.40 8.47
C THR A 66 -12.43 11.64 8.85
N LEU A 67 -12.29 10.41 9.33
CA LEU A 67 -13.38 9.63 9.89
C LEU A 67 -13.12 9.44 11.39
N GLY A 68 -13.76 10.29 12.20
CA GLY A 68 -13.49 10.34 13.64
C GLY A 68 -12.07 10.85 13.91
N GLU A 69 -11.28 10.07 14.64
CA GLU A 69 -9.87 10.37 14.97
C GLU A 69 -8.88 9.89 13.90
N ARG A 70 -9.34 9.11 12.90
CA ARG A 70 -8.47 8.56 11.85
C ARG A 70 -8.50 9.44 10.61
N THR A 71 -7.33 9.86 10.16
CA THR A 71 -7.12 10.57 8.90
C THR A 71 -6.65 9.61 7.82
N PHE A 72 -7.17 9.77 6.61
CA PHE A 72 -6.71 9.04 5.43
C PHE A 72 -6.71 9.96 4.22
N ASP A 73 -5.72 9.82 3.37
CA ASP A 73 -5.51 10.65 2.19
C ASP A 73 -6.35 10.20 1.01
N TRP A 74 -6.58 8.89 0.89
CA TRP A 74 -7.29 8.30 -0.25
C TRP A 74 -8.21 7.16 0.17
N ILE A 75 -9.24 6.91 -0.64
CA ILE A 75 -10.10 5.73 -0.57
C ILE A 75 -10.06 5.04 -1.92
N LEU A 76 -9.71 3.77 -1.91
CA LEU A 76 -9.79 2.91 -3.09
C LEU A 76 -11.25 2.58 -3.38
N ARG A 77 -11.77 3.04 -4.52
CA ARG A 77 -13.14 2.72 -4.95
C ARG A 77 -13.36 1.24 -5.28
N PRO A 78 -12.48 0.57 -6.05
CA PRO A 78 -12.64 -0.84 -6.31
C PRO A 78 -12.35 -1.64 -5.05
N GLU A 79 -13.12 -2.68 -4.86
CA GLU A 79 -12.88 -3.68 -3.83
C GLU A 79 -11.78 -4.63 -4.32
N ILE A 80 -10.83 -4.92 -3.44
CA ILE A 80 -9.67 -5.76 -3.74
C ILE A 80 -9.71 -7.03 -2.90
N PRO A 81 -9.30 -8.20 -3.41
CA PRO A 81 -9.20 -9.41 -2.61
C PRO A 81 -8.24 -9.19 -1.44
N LYS A 82 -8.62 -9.66 -0.24
CA LYS A 82 -7.72 -9.56 0.92
C LYS A 82 -6.41 -10.29 0.70
N ALA A 83 -6.45 -11.34 -0.13
CA ALA A 83 -5.29 -12.12 -0.51
C ALA A 83 -4.16 -11.30 -1.17
N LEU A 84 -4.47 -10.20 -1.88
CA LEU A 84 -3.43 -9.35 -2.47
C LEU A 84 -2.56 -8.68 -1.41
N LEU A 85 -3.16 -8.33 -0.27
CA LEU A 85 -2.47 -7.64 0.83
C LEU A 85 -1.83 -8.64 1.80
N THR A 86 -2.57 -9.65 2.26
CA THR A 86 -2.11 -10.56 3.33
C THR A 86 -2.11 -12.04 2.97
N GLY A 87 -2.53 -12.41 1.76
CA GLY A 87 -2.66 -13.82 1.35
C GLY A 87 -1.57 -14.29 0.40
N PRO A 88 -1.76 -15.47 -0.21
CA PRO A 88 -0.83 -16.00 -1.20
C PRO A 88 -0.76 -15.06 -2.41
N ILE A 89 0.45 -14.86 -2.92
CA ILE A 89 0.64 -14.09 -4.16
C ILE A 89 -0.02 -14.91 -5.27
N PRO A 90 -0.97 -14.32 -6.04
CA PRO A 90 -1.60 -15.05 -7.12
C PRO A 90 -0.56 -15.47 -8.16
N ASP A 91 -0.54 -16.76 -8.53
CA ASP A 91 0.34 -17.31 -9.57
C ASP A 91 0.07 -16.71 -10.97
N ALA A 92 -1.11 -16.13 -11.17
CA ALA A 92 -1.49 -15.46 -12.41
C ALA A 92 -1.37 -13.93 -12.28
N PRO A 93 -0.94 -13.22 -13.35
CA PRO A 93 -1.00 -11.77 -13.40
C PRO A 93 -2.47 -11.34 -13.30
N GLY A 94 -2.88 -10.95 -12.11
CA GLY A 94 -4.17 -10.32 -11.88
C GLY A 94 -4.20 -8.90 -12.44
N PRO A 95 -5.32 -8.19 -12.28
CA PRO A 95 -5.41 -6.77 -12.67
C PRO A 95 -4.48 -5.86 -11.86
N LEU A 96 -3.95 -6.35 -10.73
CA LEU A 96 -3.07 -5.61 -9.82
C LEU A 96 -1.72 -6.28 -9.70
N VAL A 97 -0.67 -5.46 -9.78
CA VAL A 97 0.72 -5.91 -9.66
C VAL A 97 1.07 -6.03 -8.19
N VAL A 98 1.39 -7.23 -7.72
CA VAL A 98 1.88 -7.47 -6.36
C VAL A 98 3.35 -7.81 -6.43
N ILE A 99 4.18 -7.10 -5.68
CA ILE A 99 5.61 -7.35 -5.57
C ILE A 99 5.89 -7.68 -4.11
N ALA A 100 6.41 -8.89 -3.87
CA ALA A 100 6.92 -9.25 -2.54
C ALA A 100 8.37 -8.83 -2.41
N ARG A 101 8.72 -8.30 -1.23
CA ARG A 101 10.03 -7.78 -0.86
C ARG A 101 10.65 -6.92 -1.97
N PRO A 102 9.99 -5.81 -2.35
CA PRO A 102 10.62 -4.90 -3.29
C PRO A 102 11.92 -4.35 -2.68
N ASP A 103 12.89 -4.05 -3.54
CA ASP A 103 14.18 -3.47 -3.13
C ASP A 103 14.02 -1.97 -2.84
N LEU A 104 13.16 -1.65 -1.85
CA LEU A 104 12.84 -0.29 -1.40
C LEU A 104 13.22 -0.16 0.06
N ALA A 105 13.91 0.93 0.40
CA ALA A 105 14.32 1.21 1.76
C ALA A 105 13.84 2.61 2.16
N PHE A 106 13.11 2.68 3.28
CA PHE A 106 12.59 3.90 3.85
C PHE A 106 13.26 4.18 5.19
N PRO A 107 13.62 5.43 5.51
CA PRO A 107 14.16 5.79 6.81
C PRO A 107 13.10 5.56 7.88
N ARG A 108 13.54 4.99 9.00
CA ARG A 108 12.73 4.92 10.22
C ARG A 108 12.55 6.35 10.74
N SER A 109 11.34 6.89 10.66
CA SER A 109 11.01 8.23 11.19
C SER A 109 10.48 8.16 12.62
#